data_AF-A0A0N0J7P1-F1
#
_entry.id   AF-A0A0N0J7P1-F1
#
_cell.length_a   1.000
_cell.length_b   1.000
_cell.length_c   1.000
_cell.angle_alpha   90.00
_cell.angle_beta   90.00
_cell.angle_gamma   90.00
#
_symmetry.space_group_name_H-M   'P 1'
#
loop_
_entity.id
_entity.type
_entity.pdbx_description
1 polymer ?
#
loop_
_entity_poly.entity_id
_entity_poly.type
_entity_poly.pdbx_seq_one_letter_code
_entity_poly.pdbx_strand_id
1 'polypeptide(L)'
;MKKIIALGLIAAAGSAQAVDLYNNGAAVAGTPPISVIRAGGTLFGAGAQGNIPNLVADDFTVGGPGWTVESLSFFSYQSFAASTYTFTGLNWSIVSGDVTSGTVVASGSGTPTNGGLVGYRVTSTTLTNTDRAIFRLDVNVADFDLAPGSYWLRWGITGSLASGPWQPPTADGAFGNAQQSLANAAFAGVVDAGDGLGVEFPFIVQGSLVPEPGTWAMMLAGGLAVAGLARRRKA
;
A
#
# COMPACT_ATOMS: atom_id res chain seq x y z
N MET A 1 22.61 -34.01 -41.12
CA MET A 1 21.59 -32.97 -41.40
C MET A 1 20.24 -33.56 -40.99
N LYS A 2 19.37 -33.03 -40.13
CA LYS A 2 19.29 -31.84 -39.28
C LYS A 2 18.39 -32.27 -38.09
N LYS A 3 18.78 -31.90 -36.87
CA LYS A 3 18.03 -32.15 -35.63
C LYS A 3 16.78 -31.27 -35.61
N ILE A 4 15.61 -31.84 -35.30
CA ILE A 4 14.39 -31.06 -35.01
C ILE A 4 14.28 -30.97 -33.49
N ILE A 5 14.51 -29.77 -32.95
CA ILE A 5 14.29 -29.43 -31.55
C ILE A 5 12.83 -28.96 -31.46
N ALA A 6 12.00 -29.68 -30.70
CA ALA A 6 10.67 -29.24 -30.34
C ALA A 6 10.78 -28.25 -29.17
N LEU A 7 10.54 -26.96 -29.43
CA LEU A 7 10.23 -26.00 -28.37
C LEU A 7 8.76 -26.21 -27.97
N GLY A 8 8.54 -26.84 -26.82
CA GLY A 8 7.24 -26.82 -26.16
C GLY A 8 6.98 -25.42 -25.59
N LEU A 9 5.86 -24.80 -26.00
CA LEU A 9 5.32 -23.66 -25.27
C LEU A 9 4.87 -24.16 -23.89
N ILE A 10 5.59 -23.76 -22.85
CA ILE A 10 5.10 -23.83 -21.47
C ILE A 10 4.12 -22.67 -21.31
N ALA A 11 2.83 -22.98 -21.27
CA ALA A 11 1.84 -22.09 -20.69
C ALA A 11 2.06 -22.08 -19.17
N ALA A 12 2.82 -21.10 -18.68
CA ALA A 12 2.94 -20.87 -17.26
C ALA A 12 1.65 -20.22 -16.75
N ALA A 13 0.63 -21.04 -16.50
CA ALA A 13 -0.45 -20.67 -15.58
C ALA A 13 0.12 -20.82 -14.15
N GLY A 14 1.02 -19.91 -13.77
CA GLY A 14 1.33 -19.69 -12.38
C GLY A 14 0.16 -18.94 -11.78
N SER A 15 -0.35 -19.38 -10.63
CA SER A 15 -1.20 -18.54 -9.78
C SER A 15 -0.44 -17.23 -9.52
N ALA A 16 -0.82 -16.15 -10.20
CA ALA A 16 -0.21 -14.85 -9.99
C ALA A 16 -0.52 -14.46 -8.55
N GLN A 17 0.50 -14.45 -7.69
CA GLN A 17 0.40 -13.68 -6.47
C GLN A 17 0.50 -12.21 -6.86
N ALA A 18 -0.38 -11.38 -6.29
CA ALA A 18 -0.31 -9.93 -6.43
C ALA A 18 1.13 -9.46 -6.14
N VAL A 19 1.69 -8.66 -7.05
CA VAL A 19 3.03 -8.09 -6.92
C VAL A 19 2.92 -6.71 -6.29
N ASP A 20 3.93 -6.28 -5.52
CA ASP A 20 4.03 -4.89 -5.05
C ASP A 20 4.20 -3.97 -6.27
N LEU A 21 3.16 -3.20 -6.59
CA LEU A 21 3.14 -2.21 -7.67
C LEU A 21 3.73 -0.88 -7.21
N TYR A 22 3.51 -0.55 -5.93
CA TYR A 22 4.04 0.64 -5.27
C TYR A 22 4.32 0.36 -3.80
N ASN A 23 5.41 0.92 -3.28
CA ASN A 23 5.76 0.87 -1.87
C ASN A 23 6.31 2.24 -1.46
N ASN A 24 5.58 2.95 -0.60
CA ASN A 24 5.94 4.32 -0.19
C ASN A 24 7.03 4.38 0.89
N GLY A 25 7.84 3.32 1.01
CA GLY A 25 8.89 3.21 2.03
C GLY A 25 8.51 2.30 3.19
N ALA A 26 9.56 1.87 3.90
CA ALA A 26 9.41 0.90 4.97
C ALA A 26 8.88 1.57 6.27
N ALA A 27 7.95 0.91 6.95
CA ALA A 27 7.46 1.36 8.26
C ALA A 27 8.50 1.21 9.38
N VAL A 28 9.48 0.33 9.20
CA VAL A 28 10.58 0.02 10.13
C VAL A 28 11.83 -0.33 9.34
N ALA A 29 13.01 -0.16 9.95
CA ALA A 29 14.29 -0.51 9.34
C ALA A 29 15.26 -1.12 10.36
N GLY A 30 16.33 -1.74 9.87
CA GLY A 30 17.43 -2.26 10.69
C GLY A 30 17.17 -3.61 11.35
N THR A 31 18.05 -3.97 12.28
CA THR A 31 17.98 -5.21 13.06
C THR A 31 18.37 -4.92 14.52
N PRO A 32 17.46 -5.05 15.51
CA PRO A 32 16.03 -5.37 15.35
C PRO A 32 15.28 -4.28 14.55
N PRO A 33 14.15 -4.63 13.90
CA PRO A 33 13.40 -3.68 13.09
C PRO A 33 12.71 -2.64 13.98
N ILE A 34 13.08 -1.36 13.78
CA ILE A 34 12.53 -0.23 14.53
C ILE A 34 12.26 0.96 13.60
N SER A 35 11.30 1.79 14.00
CA SER A 35 11.04 3.10 13.42
C SER A 35 11.50 4.15 14.43
N VAL A 36 12.68 4.73 14.21
CA VAL A 36 13.25 5.74 15.11
C VAL A 36 12.74 7.12 14.70
N ILE A 37 12.34 7.96 15.65
CA ILE A 37 12.08 9.37 15.37
C ILE A 37 13.35 9.99 14.81
N ARG A 38 13.24 10.63 13.64
CA ARG A 38 14.38 11.26 12.98
C ARG A 38 15.00 12.34 13.87
N ALA A 39 16.27 12.64 13.65
CA ALA A 39 16.98 13.62 14.47
C ALA A 39 16.29 15.00 14.42
N GLY A 40 16.05 15.61 15.58
CA GLY A 40 15.32 16.87 15.70
C GLY A 40 13.79 16.73 15.71
N GLY A 41 13.26 15.61 15.21
CA GLY A 41 11.84 15.32 15.19
C GLY A 41 11.27 14.91 16.54
N THR A 42 9.94 14.95 16.62
CA THR A 42 9.12 14.63 17.80
C THR A 42 7.87 13.82 17.46
N LEU A 43 7.57 13.62 16.18
CA LEU A 43 6.34 12.97 15.74
C LEU A 43 6.41 11.46 15.94
N PHE A 44 5.66 10.94 16.92
CA PHE A 44 5.48 9.50 17.08
C PHE A 44 4.63 8.91 15.95
N GLY A 45 3.55 9.59 15.58
CA GLY A 45 2.67 9.22 14.47
C GLY A 45 1.51 10.20 14.36
N ALA A 46 0.89 10.24 13.18
CA ALA A 46 -0.32 11.00 12.94
C ALA A 46 -1.56 10.21 13.38
N GLY A 47 -2.59 10.91 13.85
CA GLY A 47 -3.87 10.29 14.19
C GLY A 47 -4.58 9.76 12.94
N ALA A 48 -4.83 8.47 12.89
CA ALA A 48 -5.56 7.81 11.81
C ALA A 48 -6.79 7.08 12.36
N GLN A 49 -7.38 7.58 13.45
CA GLN A 49 -8.48 6.91 14.14
C GLN A 49 -9.76 6.94 13.28
N GLY A 50 -10.25 5.79 12.85
CA GLY A 50 -11.53 5.70 12.13
C GLY A 50 -12.74 6.02 13.02
N ASN A 51 -12.64 5.76 14.33
CA ASN A 51 -13.73 5.99 15.30
C ASN A 51 -13.90 7.47 15.67
N ILE A 52 -12.88 8.29 15.44
CA ILE A 52 -12.91 9.74 15.60
C ILE A 52 -12.40 10.26 14.27
N PRO A 53 -13.27 10.67 13.34
CA PRO A 53 -13.07 10.59 11.88
C PRO A 53 -11.82 11.35 11.40
N ASN A 54 -10.68 10.70 11.62
CA ASN A 54 -9.34 11.16 11.36
C ASN A 54 -8.82 10.30 10.23
N LEU A 55 -8.34 10.96 9.19
CA LEU A 55 -7.79 10.32 8.01
C LEU A 55 -6.38 10.82 7.81
N VAL A 56 -5.51 9.93 7.37
CA VAL A 56 -4.21 10.31 6.81
C VAL A 56 -4.26 10.04 5.31
N ALA A 57 -3.38 10.70 4.58
CA ALA A 57 -3.23 10.50 3.16
C ALA A 57 -1.79 10.71 2.74
N ASP A 58 -1.42 10.05 1.66
CA ASP A 58 -0.14 10.27 1.00
C ASP A 58 -0.27 9.98 -0.50
N ASP A 59 0.64 10.54 -1.29
CA ASP A 59 0.58 10.43 -2.74
C ASP A 59 1.32 9.23 -3.30
N PHE A 60 0.95 8.84 -4.52
CA PHE A 60 1.69 7.88 -5.32
C PHE A 60 1.43 8.15 -6.80
N THR A 61 2.34 7.63 -7.63
CA THR A 61 2.24 7.74 -9.08
C THR A 61 2.09 6.36 -9.71
N VAL A 62 1.04 6.20 -10.50
CA VAL A 62 0.80 5.04 -11.35
C VAL A 62 1.55 5.24 -12.66
N GLY A 63 2.50 4.35 -12.95
CA GLY A 63 3.29 4.37 -14.18
C GLY A 63 2.86 3.33 -15.23
N GLY A 64 3.59 3.27 -16.34
CA GLY A 64 3.41 2.23 -17.36
C GLY A 64 2.04 2.25 -18.03
N PRO A 65 1.43 1.08 -18.32
CA PRO A 65 0.09 0.99 -18.94
C PRO A 65 -1.08 1.19 -17.96
N GLY A 66 -0.80 1.39 -16.66
CA GLY A 66 -1.79 1.35 -15.60
C GLY A 66 -1.72 0.05 -14.79
N TRP A 67 -2.47 0.03 -13.69
CA TRP A 67 -2.46 -1.03 -12.68
C TRP A 67 -3.86 -1.59 -12.48
N THR A 68 -3.97 -2.91 -12.31
CA THR A 68 -5.12 -3.55 -11.68
C THR A 68 -4.74 -3.78 -10.23
N VAL A 69 -5.38 -3.06 -9.31
CA VAL A 69 -5.10 -3.13 -7.87
C VAL A 69 -5.98 -4.22 -7.25
N GLU A 70 -5.36 -5.11 -6.48
CA GLU A 70 -5.97 -6.32 -5.91
C GLU A 70 -5.91 -6.32 -4.38
N SER A 71 -4.90 -5.66 -3.79
CA SER A 71 -4.82 -5.45 -2.34
C SER A 71 -4.03 -4.19 -1.96
N LEU A 72 -4.21 -3.79 -0.71
CA LEU A 72 -3.52 -2.67 -0.08
C LEU A 72 -2.96 -3.11 1.27
N SER A 73 -1.76 -2.64 1.61
CA SER A 73 -1.19 -2.80 2.95
C SER A 73 -0.94 -1.46 3.62
N PHE A 74 -1.33 -1.37 4.88
CA PHE A 74 -1.12 -0.19 5.73
C PHE A 74 -0.30 -0.57 6.96
N PHE A 75 0.21 0.43 7.67
CA PHE A 75 1.02 0.21 8.88
C PHE A 75 0.56 1.12 10.00
N SER A 76 0.32 0.56 11.17
CA SER A 76 -0.15 1.34 12.30
C SER A 76 0.23 0.69 13.63
N TYR A 77 0.21 1.50 14.69
CA TYR A 77 0.32 1.02 16.06
C TYR A 77 -0.82 1.58 16.91
N GLN A 78 -1.17 0.85 17.97
CA GLN A 78 -1.87 1.41 19.14
C GLN A 78 -0.91 1.35 20.33
N SER A 79 -0.88 2.41 21.14
CA SER A 79 0.05 2.46 22.27
C SER A 79 -0.35 1.44 23.34
N PHE A 80 0.65 0.81 23.95
CA PHE A 80 0.51 -0.16 25.03
C PHE A 80 -0.29 -1.42 24.64
N ALA A 81 -0.23 -1.82 23.36
CA ALA A 81 -0.91 -3.01 22.85
C ALA A 81 -0.23 -4.35 23.20
N ALA A 82 0.87 -4.33 23.97
CA ALA A 82 1.64 -5.52 24.35
C ALA A 82 1.92 -6.48 23.17
N SER A 83 2.26 -5.91 22.01
CA SER A 83 2.50 -6.66 20.76
C SER A 83 1.35 -7.55 20.32
N THR A 84 0.12 -7.17 20.66
CA THR A 84 -1.13 -7.81 20.20
C THR A 84 -1.72 -7.03 19.04
N TYR A 85 -2.23 -7.73 18.03
CA TYR A 85 -2.95 -7.12 16.91
C TYR A 85 -4.36 -6.70 17.36
N THR A 86 -4.65 -5.40 17.34
CA THR A 86 -5.89 -4.81 17.90
C THR A 86 -6.71 -4.01 16.89
N PHE A 87 -6.38 -4.10 15.60
CA PHE A 87 -7.07 -3.39 14.52
C PHE A 87 -8.30 -4.16 14.06
N THR A 88 -9.43 -3.47 14.00
CA THR A 88 -10.75 -4.09 13.78
C THR A 88 -11.47 -3.55 12.55
N GLY A 89 -11.03 -2.42 12.00
CA GLY A 89 -11.59 -1.84 10.79
C GLY A 89 -10.60 -0.93 10.07
N LEU A 90 -10.87 -0.71 8.79
CA LEU A 90 -10.14 0.20 7.94
C LEU A 90 -11.12 0.77 6.89
N ASN A 91 -11.00 2.06 6.60
CA ASN A 91 -11.66 2.71 5.47
C ASN A 91 -10.59 3.38 4.60
N TRP A 92 -10.74 3.31 3.29
CA TRP A 92 -9.77 3.88 2.35
C TRP A 92 -10.45 4.46 1.11
N SER A 93 -9.75 5.37 0.45
CA SER A 93 -10.13 5.90 -0.86
C SER A 93 -8.92 6.36 -1.65
N ILE A 94 -8.94 6.12 -2.96
CA ILE A 94 -7.97 6.66 -3.91
C ILE A 94 -8.58 7.85 -4.61
N VAL A 95 -7.84 8.95 -4.67
CA VAL A 95 -8.33 10.22 -5.17
C VAL A 95 -7.40 10.76 -6.24
N SER A 96 -8.00 11.13 -7.37
CA SER A 96 -7.33 11.86 -8.45
C SER A 96 -7.48 13.37 -8.24
N GLY A 97 -6.37 14.10 -8.35
CA GLY A 97 -6.33 15.55 -8.14
C GLY A 97 -6.09 15.92 -6.66
N ASP A 98 -6.78 16.96 -6.19
CA ASP A 98 -6.59 17.49 -4.82
C ASP A 98 -7.02 16.48 -3.74
N VAL A 99 -6.24 16.37 -2.67
CA VAL A 99 -6.50 15.40 -1.58
C VAL A 99 -7.67 15.80 -0.68
N THR A 100 -8.24 17.00 -0.79
CA THR A 100 -9.51 17.32 -0.12
C THR A 100 -10.69 17.20 -1.09
N SER A 101 -10.58 17.82 -2.25
CA SER A 101 -11.68 18.12 -3.17
C SER A 101 -11.63 17.36 -4.50
N GLY A 102 -10.59 16.54 -4.72
CA GLY A 102 -10.43 15.71 -5.91
C GLY A 102 -11.48 14.61 -6.03
N THR A 103 -11.43 13.90 -7.15
CA THR A 103 -12.39 12.84 -7.47
C THR A 103 -11.96 11.52 -6.81
N VAL A 104 -12.84 10.93 -6.00
CA VAL A 104 -12.66 9.55 -5.50
C VAL A 104 -12.87 8.58 -6.66
N VAL A 105 -11.81 7.87 -7.04
CA VAL A 105 -11.83 6.91 -8.17
C VAL A 105 -11.99 5.47 -7.71
N ALA A 106 -11.64 5.17 -6.47
CA ALA A 106 -11.88 3.90 -5.81
C ALA A 106 -12.01 4.12 -4.30
N SER A 107 -12.80 3.30 -3.62
CA SER A 107 -12.90 3.34 -2.16
C SER A 107 -13.41 2.02 -1.61
N GLY A 108 -13.20 1.82 -0.31
CA GLY A 108 -13.65 0.62 0.37
C GLY A 108 -13.53 0.73 1.88
N SER A 109 -14.11 -0.25 2.56
CA SER A 109 -13.94 -0.46 3.98
C SER A 109 -14.01 -1.94 4.31
N GLY A 110 -13.42 -2.33 5.44
CA GLY A 110 -13.43 -3.72 5.88
C GLY A 110 -12.60 -3.95 7.13
N THR A 111 -12.53 -5.20 7.59
CA THR A 111 -11.65 -5.61 8.68
C THR A 111 -10.31 -6.06 8.09
N PRO A 112 -9.19 -5.40 8.45
CA PRO A 112 -7.88 -5.78 7.94
C PRO A 112 -7.41 -7.10 8.55
N THR A 113 -6.74 -7.91 7.74
CA THR A 113 -6.04 -9.11 8.21
C THR A 113 -4.69 -8.75 8.83
N ASN A 114 -4.26 -9.57 9.79
CA ASN A 114 -3.01 -9.35 10.50
C ASN A 114 -1.80 -9.78 9.64
N GLY A 115 -1.14 -8.81 9.01
CA GLY A 115 0.09 -8.99 8.24
C GLY A 115 1.35 -9.18 9.10
N GLY A 116 1.20 -9.16 10.43
CA GLY A 116 2.27 -9.41 11.39
C GLY A 116 2.84 -8.15 12.04
N LEU A 117 3.48 -8.36 13.19
CA LEU A 117 4.28 -7.36 13.87
C LEU A 117 5.53 -7.08 13.03
N VAL A 118 5.71 -5.83 12.58
CA VAL A 118 6.88 -5.46 11.78
C VAL A 118 8.00 -4.87 12.63
N GLY A 119 7.68 -4.19 13.73
CA GLY A 119 8.66 -3.63 14.67
C GLY A 119 8.04 -2.61 15.62
N TYR A 120 8.83 -1.66 16.12
CA TYR A 120 8.37 -0.71 17.14
C TYR A 120 8.71 0.74 16.79
N ARG A 121 7.80 1.68 17.13
CA ARG A 121 8.07 3.12 17.08
C ARG A 121 8.80 3.57 18.35
N VAL A 122 9.98 4.15 18.21
CA VAL A 122 10.88 4.52 19.31
C VAL A 122 11.48 5.93 19.15
N THR A 123 12.04 6.47 20.23
CA THR A 123 12.91 7.66 20.17
C THR A 123 14.37 7.23 20.00
N SER A 124 15.25 8.17 19.67
CA SER A 124 16.71 7.95 19.62
C SER A 124 17.31 7.50 20.96
N THR A 125 16.60 7.70 22.07
CA THR A 125 17.03 7.34 23.43
C THR A 125 16.27 6.14 24.02
N THR A 126 15.30 5.57 23.29
CA THR A 126 14.42 4.49 23.78
C THR A 126 14.37 3.30 22.82
N LEU A 127 15.51 2.93 22.24
CA LEU A 127 15.60 1.94 21.15
C LEU A 127 15.07 0.53 21.49
N THR A 128 14.91 0.20 22.77
CA THR A 128 14.37 -1.09 23.23
C THR A 128 12.91 -1.01 23.69
N ASN A 129 12.25 0.16 23.54
CA ASN A 129 10.87 0.35 23.98
C ASN A 129 9.90 -0.41 23.06
N THR A 130 8.95 -1.13 23.68
CA THR A 130 7.98 -1.97 22.98
C THR A 130 6.55 -1.45 23.08
N ASP A 131 6.34 -0.21 23.55
CA ASP A 131 5.00 0.33 23.81
C ASP A 131 4.23 0.63 22.53
N ARG A 132 4.88 0.69 21.38
CA ARG A 132 4.29 1.08 20.09
C ARG A 132 4.59 0.06 19.02
N ALA A 133 4.01 -1.13 19.18
CA ALA A 133 4.10 -2.23 18.23
C ALA A 133 3.42 -1.85 16.90
N ILE A 134 4.22 -1.71 15.84
CA ILE A 134 3.75 -1.41 14.49
C ILE A 134 3.39 -2.74 13.82
N PHE A 135 2.15 -2.86 13.37
CA PHE A 135 1.69 -4.00 12.57
C PHE A 135 1.50 -3.61 11.11
N ARG A 136 1.64 -4.60 10.23
CA ARG A 136 1.11 -4.55 8.87
C ARG A 136 -0.36 -4.97 8.88
N LEU A 137 -1.20 -4.18 8.22
CA LEU A 137 -2.63 -4.38 8.09
C LEU A 137 -2.93 -4.62 6.60
N ASP A 138 -3.36 -5.84 6.25
CA ASP A 138 -3.60 -6.23 4.86
C ASP A 138 -5.09 -6.25 4.54
N VAL A 139 -5.47 -5.60 3.45
CA VAL A 139 -6.85 -5.53 2.96
C VAL A 139 -6.90 -5.99 1.51
N ASN A 140 -7.59 -7.09 1.26
CA ASN A 140 -8.00 -7.47 -0.09
C ASN A 140 -9.11 -6.53 -0.54
N VAL A 141 -9.01 -6.00 -1.75
CA VAL A 141 -10.00 -5.10 -2.33
C VAL A 141 -10.70 -5.80 -3.49
N ALA A 142 -11.86 -5.30 -3.89
CA ALA A 142 -12.41 -5.68 -5.19
C ALA A 142 -11.51 -5.07 -6.26
N ASP A 143 -11.08 -5.87 -7.24
CA ASP A 143 -10.15 -5.42 -8.27
C ASP A 143 -10.67 -4.15 -8.98
N PHE A 144 -9.79 -3.17 -9.12
CA PHE A 144 -10.08 -1.95 -9.87
C PHE A 144 -8.85 -1.47 -10.64
N ASP A 145 -9.10 -0.82 -11.77
CA ASP A 145 -8.04 -0.32 -12.63
C ASP A 145 -7.72 1.14 -12.32
N LEU A 146 -6.43 1.45 -12.23
CA LEU A 146 -5.90 2.81 -12.25
C LEU A 146 -5.15 3.06 -13.55
N ALA A 147 -5.56 4.10 -14.25
CA ALA A 147 -4.79 4.62 -15.38
C ALA A 147 -3.47 5.26 -14.90
N PRO A 148 -2.49 5.48 -15.79
CA PRO A 148 -1.30 6.24 -15.45
C PRO A 148 -1.64 7.65 -14.96
N GLY A 149 -1.05 8.08 -13.86
CA GLY A 149 -1.36 9.37 -13.22
C GLY A 149 -0.90 9.47 -11.78
N SER A 150 -1.14 10.63 -11.17
CA SER A 150 -0.86 10.90 -9.76
C SER A 150 -2.13 10.83 -8.94
N TYR A 151 -2.05 10.13 -7.81
CA TYR A 151 -3.17 9.84 -6.94
C TYR A 151 -2.79 10.06 -5.49
N TRP A 152 -3.80 10.29 -4.65
CA TRP A 152 -3.69 10.22 -3.21
C TRP A 152 -4.37 8.97 -2.70
N LEU A 153 -3.71 8.22 -1.83
CA LEU A 153 -4.36 7.21 -1.01
C LEU A 153 -4.73 7.86 0.31
N ARG A 154 -6.01 7.83 0.69
CA ARG A 154 -6.52 8.28 2.00
C ARG A 154 -6.96 7.06 2.81
N TRP A 155 -6.68 7.04 4.11
CA TRP A 155 -7.15 5.97 4.97
C TRP A 155 -7.40 6.39 6.42
N GLY A 156 -8.31 5.66 7.06
CA GLY A 156 -8.59 5.70 8.49
C GLY A 156 -8.68 4.27 9.03
N ILE A 157 -8.26 4.07 10.27
CA ILE A 157 -8.08 2.76 10.90
C ILE A 157 -8.81 2.73 12.24
N THR A 158 -9.64 1.72 12.43
CA THR A 158 -10.36 1.44 13.67
C THR A 158 -9.60 0.38 14.46
N GLY A 159 -9.37 0.66 15.74
CA GLY A 159 -8.75 -0.26 16.68
C GLY A 159 -9.51 -0.30 18.00
N SER A 160 -9.21 -1.30 18.83
CA SER A 160 -9.93 -1.55 20.08
C SER A 160 -9.36 -0.85 21.33
N LEU A 161 -8.13 -0.33 21.26
CA LEU A 161 -7.48 0.36 22.39
C LEU A 161 -7.76 1.87 22.43
N ALA A 162 -7.50 2.48 23.58
CA ALA A 162 -7.76 3.90 23.84
C ALA A 162 -6.77 4.85 23.15
N SER A 163 -5.55 4.40 22.83
CA SER A 163 -4.51 5.24 22.20
C SER A 163 -4.21 4.75 20.79
N GLY A 164 -4.64 5.55 19.80
CA GLY A 164 -4.51 5.24 18.38
C GLY A 164 -5.80 4.69 17.80
N PRO A 165 -5.79 4.12 16.58
CA PRO A 165 -4.62 3.88 15.73
C PRO A 165 -3.80 5.12 15.35
N TRP A 166 -2.47 4.97 15.33
CA TRP A 166 -1.50 5.98 14.94
C TRP A 166 -0.76 5.54 13.68
N GLN A 167 -0.64 6.42 12.70
CA GLN A 167 0.15 6.22 11.49
C GLN A 167 1.60 6.67 11.74
N PRO A 168 2.59 5.75 11.81
CA PRO A 168 3.99 6.16 11.89
C PRO A 168 4.46 6.74 10.53
N PRO A 169 5.45 7.66 10.53
CA PRO A 169 6.21 8.00 9.34
C PRO A 169 7.02 6.81 8.80
N THR A 170 7.50 6.92 7.57
CA THR A 170 8.52 6.01 7.02
C THR A 170 9.79 6.02 7.88
N ALA A 171 10.43 4.86 8.00
CA ALA A 171 11.57 4.67 8.90
C ALA A 171 12.87 5.31 8.39
N ASP A 172 12.95 5.66 7.11
CA ASP A 172 14.06 6.43 6.53
C ASP A 172 14.02 7.91 6.92
N GLY A 173 12.93 8.38 7.52
CA GLY A 173 12.75 9.76 7.94
C GLY A 173 12.59 10.73 6.77
N ALA A 174 12.15 10.23 5.61
CA ALA A 174 11.93 11.02 4.40
C ALA A 174 11.10 12.28 4.66
N PHE A 175 11.42 13.33 3.91
CA PHE A 175 10.66 14.58 3.91
C PHE A 175 9.62 14.49 2.81
N GLY A 176 8.35 14.56 3.21
CA GLY A 176 7.25 14.23 2.34
C GLY A 176 6.09 15.21 2.39
N ASN A 177 5.08 14.90 1.60
CA ASN A 177 3.87 15.71 1.46
C ASN A 177 2.64 15.07 2.11
N ALA A 178 2.84 14.06 2.97
CA ALA A 178 1.76 13.39 3.67
C ALA A 178 0.81 14.37 4.34
N GLN A 179 -0.49 14.06 4.28
CA GLN A 179 -1.54 14.92 4.78
C GLN A 179 -2.43 14.22 5.82
N GLN A 180 -3.13 15.03 6.60
CA GLN A 180 -4.07 14.57 7.59
C GLN A 180 -5.33 15.43 7.58
N SER A 181 -6.48 14.77 7.69
CA SER A 181 -7.77 15.37 8.03
C SER A 181 -8.10 14.98 9.46
N LEU A 182 -8.33 15.96 10.33
CA LEU A 182 -8.77 15.76 11.71
C LEU A 182 -10.25 16.10 11.82
N ALA A 183 -11.04 15.20 12.42
CA ALA A 183 -12.47 15.39 12.63
C ALA A 183 -13.24 15.81 11.34
N ASN A 184 -12.94 15.16 10.21
CA ASN A 184 -13.45 15.49 8.87
C ASN A 184 -13.16 16.92 8.36
N ALA A 185 -12.10 17.56 8.86
CA ALA A 185 -11.62 18.83 8.30
C ALA A 185 -11.02 18.63 6.89
N ALA A 186 -10.71 19.75 6.22
CA ALA A 186 -9.86 19.69 5.03
C ALA A 186 -8.51 19.04 5.37
N PHE A 187 -7.92 18.33 4.41
CA PHE A 187 -6.58 17.77 4.59
C PHE A 187 -5.55 18.91 4.67
N ALA A 188 -4.62 18.76 5.61
CA ALA A 188 -3.50 19.65 5.79
C ALA A 188 -2.20 18.83 5.90
N GLY A 189 -1.07 19.42 5.52
CA GLY A 189 0.23 18.76 5.59
C GLY A 189 0.58 18.33 7.02
N VAL A 190 1.09 17.11 7.16
CA VAL A 190 1.64 16.61 8.42
C VAL A 190 3.07 17.11 8.54
N VAL A 191 3.30 17.95 9.55
CA VAL A 191 4.61 18.52 9.85
C VAL A 191 5.05 18.01 11.22
N ASP A 192 6.27 17.52 11.31
CA ASP A 192 6.86 17.21 12.61
C ASP A 192 7.21 18.53 13.31
N ALA A 193 6.56 18.82 14.44
CA ALA A 193 6.74 20.06 15.17
C ALA A 193 8.16 20.26 15.73
N GLY A 194 8.95 19.19 15.85
CA GLY A 194 10.31 19.27 16.37
C GLY A 194 11.29 19.91 15.38
N ASP A 195 11.16 19.58 14.09
CA ASP A 195 12.08 20.03 13.04
C ASP A 195 11.41 20.88 11.95
N GLY A 196 10.08 20.98 11.95
CA GLY A 196 9.32 21.78 10.99
C GLY A 196 9.24 21.17 9.59
N LEU A 197 9.63 19.90 9.42
CA LEU A 197 9.67 19.23 8.11
C LEU A 197 8.47 18.28 7.93
N GLY A 198 8.05 18.13 6.68
CA GLY A 198 7.02 17.15 6.29
C GLY A 198 7.49 15.70 6.47
N VAL A 199 6.57 14.75 6.32
CA VAL A 199 6.85 13.30 6.45
C VAL A 199 6.21 12.53 5.30
N GLU A 200 6.68 11.31 5.09
CA GLU A 200 6.04 10.28 4.25
C GLU A 200 5.40 9.21 5.15
N PHE A 201 4.33 8.58 4.70
CA PHE A 201 3.67 7.46 5.33
C PHE A 201 3.85 6.17 4.54
N PRO A 202 4.22 5.05 5.21
CA PRO A 202 4.35 3.76 4.56
C PRO A 202 2.97 3.19 4.19
N PHE A 203 2.85 2.75 2.94
CA PHE A 203 1.78 1.90 2.44
C PHE A 203 2.27 1.12 1.23
N ILE A 204 1.54 0.06 0.87
CA ILE A 204 1.83 -0.76 -0.30
C ILE A 204 0.56 -0.89 -1.13
N VAL A 205 0.71 -0.76 -2.46
CA VAL A 205 -0.32 -1.08 -3.45
C VAL A 205 0.12 -2.34 -4.16
N GLN A 206 -0.72 -3.37 -4.17
CA GLN A 206 -0.42 -4.64 -4.82
C GLN A 206 -1.44 -5.02 -5.88
N GLY A 207 -0.96 -5.74 -6.88
CA GLY A 207 -1.80 -6.30 -7.94
C GLY A 207 -0.98 -6.66 -9.18
N SER A 208 -1.51 -6.31 -10.34
CA SER A 208 -0.92 -6.62 -11.64
C SER A 208 -0.89 -5.41 -12.58
N LEU A 209 -0.01 -5.45 -13.59
CA LEU A 209 0.01 -4.42 -14.64
C LEU A 209 -1.13 -4.67 -15.62
N VAL A 210 -1.85 -3.62 -16.01
CA VAL A 210 -2.89 -3.70 -17.05
C VAL A 210 -2.21 -4.10 -18.37
N PRO A 211 -2.55 -5.24 -19.00
CA PRO A 211 -1.88 -5.63 -20.23
C PRO A 211 -2.27 -4.67 -21.36
N GLU A 212 -1.27 -4.19 -22.11
CA GLU A 212 -1.54 -3.32 -23.26
C GLU A 212 -2.49 -4.01 -24.27
N PRO A 213 -3.38 -3.26 -24.95
CA PRO A 213 -4.32 -3.81 -25.93
C PRO A 213 -3.65 -4.69 -27.00
N GLY A 214 -2.40 -4.40 -27.36
CA GLY A 214 -1.60 -5.19 -28.31
C GLY A 214 -1.25 -6.60 -27.80
N THR A 215 -1.04 -6.79 -26.50
CA THR A 215 -0.71 -8.10 -25.91
C THR A 215 -1.90 -9.05 -26.01
N TRP A 216 -3.11 -8.57 -25.74
CA TRP A 216 -4.34 -9.34 -25.92
C TRP A 216 -4.60 -9.70 -27.39
N ALA A 217 -4.40 -8.74 -28.30
CA ALA A 217 -4.53 -8.98 -29.74
C ALA A 217 -3.53 -10.05 -30.23
N MET A 218 -2.29 -10.03 -29.73
CA MET A 218 -1.27 -11.03 -30.07
C MET A 218 -1.54 -12.40 -29.45
N MET A 219 -2.09 -12.47 -28.23
CA MET A 219 -2.50 -13.73 -27.61
C MET A 219 -3.71 -14.36 -28.33
N LEU A 220 -4.70 -13.56 -28.73
CA LEU A 220 -5.85 -14.02 -29.51
C LEU A 220 -5.43 -14.46 -30.92
N ALA A 221 -4.60 -13.67 -31.61
CA ALA A 221 -4.08 -14.02 -32.92
C ALA A 221 -3.21 -15.29 -32.87
N GLY A 222 -2.36 -15.43 -31.86
CA GLY A 222 -1.55 -16.62 -31.61
C GLY A 222 -2.40 -17.85 -31.33
N GLY A 223 -3.42 -17.73 -30.48
CA GLY A 223 -4.36 -18.82 -30.16
C GLY A 223 -5.15 -19.30 -31.38
N LEU A 224 -5.63 -18.38 -32.21
CA LEU A 224 -6.32 -18.70 -33.48
C LEU A 224 -5.39 -19.36 -34.49
N ALA A 225 -4.14 -18.90 -34.61
CA ALA A 225 -3.15 -19.50 -35.50
C ALA A 225 -2.84 -20.96 -35.10
N VAL A 226 -2.66 -21.23 -33.81
CA VAL A 226 -2.42 -22.59 -33.29
C VAL A 226 -3.62 -23.51 -33.50
N ALA A 227 -4.85 -23.01 -33.26
CA ALA A 227 -6.07 -23.78 -33.53
C ALA A 227 -6.26 -24.09 -35.02
N GLY A 228 -5.92 -23.14 -35.91
CA GLY A 228 -5.94 -23.32 -37.36
C GLY A 228 -4.91 -24.35 -37.85
N LEU A 229 -3.70 -24.32 -37.29
CA LEU A 229 -2.64 -25.29 -37.58
C LEU A 229 -2.98 -26.70 -37.06
N ALA A 230 -3.64 -26.80 -35.90
CA ALA A 230 -4.09 -28.09 -35.34
C ALA A 230 -5.20 -28.73 -36.18
N ARG A 231 -6.12 -27.94 -36.76
CA ARG A 231 -7.18 -28.46 -37.66
C ARG A 231 -6.61 -28.95 -39.00
N ARG A 232 -5.57 -28.30 -39.54
CA ARG A 232 -4.93 -28.72 -40.80
C ARG A 232 -4.13 -30.02 -40.70
N ARG A 233 -3.79 -30.47 -39.49
CA ARG A 233 -3.09 -31.76 -39.26
C ARG A 233 -4.02 -32.96 -39.11
N LYS A 234 -5.35 -32.75 -39.12
CA LYS A 234 -6.37 -33.82 -39.02
C LYS A 234 -7.16 -34.03 -40.32
N ALA A 235 -6.76 -33.41 -41.43
CA ALA A 235 -7.31 -33.62 -42.76
C ALA A 235 -6.30 -34.33 -43.65
#